data_AF-A0A1Y1JJ17-F1
#
_entry.id   AF-A0A1Y1JJ17-F1
#
_cell.length_a   1.000
_cell.length_b   1.000
_cell.length_c   1.000
_cell.angle_alpha   90.00
_cell.angle_beta   90.00
_cell.angle_gamma   90.00
#
_symmetry.space_group_name_H-M   'P 1'
#
loop_
_entity.id
_entity.type
_entity.pdbx_description
1 polymer ?
#
loop_
_entity_poly.entity_id
_entity_poly.type
_entity_poly.pdbx_seq_one_letter_code
_entity_poly.pdbx_strand_id
1 'polypeptide(L)'
;MSNVSSALIWELTKKNNCFLKKNKSGKKGNFLCDTYNISCKNTPSSSGLVKENGVNLRFKKGKVVLCVKSTDQNIITNKEYRTKNKEKAMKLIEDHANLVNDKSKNRLIKKYKRIAKLYNCNNKGNK
;
A
#
# COMPACT_ATOMS: atom_id res chain seq x y z
N MET A 1 -26.15 5.97 13.00
CA MET A 1 -25.09 4.95 13.12
C MET A 1 -24.74 4.43 11.74
N SER A 2 -23.45 4.34 11.37
CA SER A 2 -23.05 3.67 10.13
C SER A 2 -23.18 2.15 10.29
N ASN A 3 -23.80 1.49 9.33
CA ASN A 3 -23.98 0.02 9.30
C ASN A 3 -22.69 -0.74 8.96
N VAL A 4 -21.61 -0.03 8.59
CA VAL A 4 -20.31 -0.61 8.24
C VAL A 4 -19.28 -0.22 9.30
N SER A 5 -18.55 -1.22 9.81
CA SER A 5 -17.42 -1.04 10.72
C SER A 5 -16.18 -1.77 10.21
N SER A 6 -14.99 -1.28 10.56
CA SER A 6 -13.71 -1.90 10.18
C SER A 6 -13.58 -3.34 10.68
N ALA A 7 -14.15 -3.64 11.86
CA ALA A 7 -14.22 -4.99 12.40
C ALA A 7 -15.10 -5.91 11.54
N LEU A 8 -16.28 -5.43 11.13
CA LEU A 8 -17.18 -6.16 10.24
C LEU A 8 -16.52 -6.42 8.87
N ILE A 9 -15.88 -5.41 8.28
CA ILE A 9 -15.13 -5.55 7.02
C ILE A 9 -14.05 -6.64 7.16
N TRP A 10 -13.33 -6.66 8.27
CA TRP A 10 -12.30 -7.67 8.51
C TRP A 10 -12.89 -9.07 8.63
N GLU A 11 -13.98 -9.25 9.39
CA GLU A 11 -14.64 -10.55 9.56
C GLU A 11 -15.13 -11.13 8.22
N LEU A 12 -15.68 -10.28 7.35
CA LEU A 12 -16.10 -10.67 6.00
C LEU A 12 -14.92 -11.04 5.10
N THR A 13 -13.82 -10.27 5.17
CA THR A 13 -12.73 -10.36 4.18
C THR A 13 -11.52 -11.19 4.61
N LYS A 14 -11.39 -11.57 5.89
CA LYS A 14 -10.19 -12.27 6.39
C LYS A 14 -9.90 -13.61 5.71
N LYS A 15 -10.95 -14.29 5.21
CA LYS A 15 -10.87 -15.58 4.51
C LYS A 15 -11.26 -15.49 3.02
N ASN A 16 -12.19 -14.59 2.68
CA ASN A 16 -12.85 -14.50 1.37
C ASN A 16 -12.48 -13.17 0.68
N ASN A 17 -11.26 -13.08 0.17
CA ASN A 17 -10.77 -11.86 -0.46
C ASN A 17 -9.93 -12.19 -1.70
N CYS A 18 -10.20 -11.52 -2.82
CA CYS A 18 -9.51 -11.75 -4.10
C CYS A 18 -8.01 -11.40 -4.05
N PHE A 19 -7.59 -10.52 -3.12
CA PHE A 19 -6.20 -10.17 -2.90
C PHE A 19 -5.48 -11.15 -1.97
N LEU A 20 -6.18 -12.11 -1.37
CA LEU A 20 -5.60 -13.11 -0.49
C LEU A 20 -4.85 -14.16 -1.30
N LYS A 21 -3.55 -14.28 -1.07
CA LYS A 21 -2.68 -15.29 -1.65
C LYS A 21 -2.18 -16.22 -0.55
N LYS A 22 -2.61 -17.48 -0.65
CA LYS A 22 -2.19 -18.57 0.25
C LYS A 22 -1.21 -19.46 -0.51
N ASN A 23 -0.12 -19.84 0.13
CA ASN A 23 0.79 -20.82 -0.46
C ASN A 23 0.13 -22.21 -0.43
N LYS A 24 0.11 -22.92 -1.57
CA LYS A 24 -0.45 -24.28 -1.66
C LYS A 24 0.50 -25.33 -1.11
N SER A 25 1.81 -25.16 -1.32
CA SER A 25 2.83 -26.15 -0.95
C SER A 25 3.27 -26.06 0.51
N GLY A 26 3.04 -24.92 1.17
CA GLY A 26 3.38 -24.72 2.57
C GLY A 26 2.26 -24.03 3.33
N LYS A 27 1.86 -24.57 4.48
CA LYS A 27 0.81 -23.99 5.35
C LYS A 27 1.19 -22.64 5.96
N LYS A 28 2.44 -22.19 5.81
CA LYS A 28 2.98 -21.00 6.46
C LYS A 28 2.99 -19.80 5.50
N GLY A 29 2.15 -18.81 5.81
CA GLY A 29 2.14 -17.50 5.16
C GLY A 29 0.87 -17.22 4.35
N ASN A 30 0.02 -16.35 4.91
CA ASN A 30 -1.10 -15.74 4.20
C ASN A 30 -0.70 -14.31 3.82
N PHE A 31 -0.60 -14.05 2.51
CA PHE A 31 -0.27 -12.73 2.00
C PHE A 31 -1.52 -12.04 1.49
N LEU A 32 -1.61 -10.73 1.74
CA LEU A 32 -2.67 -9.89 1.22
C LEU A 32 -2.05 -8.87 0.27
N CYS A 33 -2.35 -8.99 -1.02
CA CYS A 33 -1.75 -8.19 -2.09
C CYS A 33 -2.60 -6.96 -2.45
N ASP A 34 -3.31 -6.40 -1.48
CA ASP A 34 -4.18 -5.25 -1.68
C ASP A 34 -3.40 -3.94 -1.86
N THR A 35 -4.00 -2.99 -2.58
CA THR A 35 -3.32 -1.80 -3.08
C THR A 35 -2.71 -0.93 -1.98
N TYR A 36 -3.31 -0.86 -0.79
CA TYR A 36 -2.88 0.04 0.29
C TYR A 36 -2.13 -0.66 1.43
N ASN A 37 -1.81 -1.95 1.29
CA ASN A 37 -1.02 -2.69 2.27
C ASN A 37 0.48 -2.61 1.96
N ILE A 38 1.21 -1.99 2.88
CA ILE A 38 2.66 -1.82 2.77
C ILE A 38 3.39 -3.15 3.01
N SER A 39 2.87 -3.98 3.91
CA SER A 39 3.56 -5.17 4.44
C SER A 39 3.18 -6.49 3.78
N CYS A 40 2.11 -6.47 2.96
CA CYS A 40 1.46 -7.64 2.38
C CYS A 40 1.02 -8.70 3.39
N LYS A 41 0.90 -8.37 4.69
CA LYS A 41 0.41 -9.29 5.71
C LYS A 41 -1.12 -9.32 5.70
N ASN A 42 -1.70 -10.52 5.85
CA ASN A 42 -3.14 -10.67 6.08
C ASN A 42 -3.49 -10.43 7.55
N THR A 43 -3.50 -9.16 7.98
CA THR A 43 -3.95 -8.75 9.32
C THR A 43 -4.86 -7.54 9.21
N PRO A 44 -5.80 -7.32 10.16
CA PRO A 44 -6.70 -6.16 10.11
C PRO A 44 -5.90 -4.85 10.13
N SER A 45 -4.84 -4.80 10.94
CA SER A 45 -3.91 -3.68 11.06
C SER A 45 -3.00 -3.44 9.86
N SER A 46 -3.02 -4.30 8.84
CA SER A 46 -2.21 -4.15 7.61
C SER A 46 -3.08 -3.95 6.38
N SER A 47 -4.29 -4.52 6.37
CA SER A 47 -5.24 -4.46 5.25
C SER A 47 -5.67 -3.03 4.94
N GLY A 48 -5.52 -2.63 3.69
CA GLY A 48 -6.00 -1.37 3.14
C GLY A 48 -7.51 -1.28 2.99
N LEU A 49 -8.21 -2.43 3.00
CA LEU A 49 -9.67 -2.46 3.04
C LEU A 49 -10.21 -2.05 4.41
N VAL A 50 -9.54 -2.51 5.47
CA VAL A 50 -9.94 -2.29 6.87
C VAL A 50 -9.52 -0.91 7.38
N LYS A 51 -8.34 -0.43 6.97
CA LYS A 51 -7.87 0.91 7.37
C LYS A 51 -8.66 2.02 6.69
N GLU A 52 -9.01 3.04 7.45
CA GLU A 52 -9.58 4.29 6.92
C GLU A 52 -8.57 5.02 6.03
N ASN A 53 -7.35 5.20 6.54
CA ASN A 53 -6.25 5.86 5.84
C ASN A 53 -5.13 4.85 5.51
N GLY A 54 -4.60 4.92 4.29
CA GLY A 54 -3.61 3.97 3.82
C GLY A 54 -2.71 4.57 2.76
N VAL A 55 -1.41 4.34 2.88
CA VAL A 55 -0.42 4.79 1.90
C VAL A 55 0.42 3.60 1.48
N ASN A 56 0.67 3.45 0.18
CA ASN A 56 1.52 2.39 -0.33
C ASN A 56 2.26 2.80 -1.59
N LEU A 57 3.42 2.19 -1.84
CA LEU A 57 4.11 2.31 -3.11
C LEU A 57 3.89 1.06 -3.94
N ARG A 58 3.57 1.26 -5.22
CA ARG A 58 3.40 0.20 -6.20
C ARG A 58 4.19 0.51 -7.46
N PHE A 59 4.59 -0.53 -8.17
CA PHE A 59 5.08 -0.43 -9.53
C PHE A 59 3.91 -0.68 -10.49
N LYS A 60 3.59 0.30 -11.34
CA LYS A 60 2.46 0.27 -12.26
C LYS A 60 2.90 0.88 -13.59
N LYS A 61 2.66 0.18 -14.70
CA LYS A 61 2.97 0.65 -16.07
C LYS A 61 4.39 1.24 -16.20
N GLY A 62 5.39 0.50 -15.71
CA GLY A 62 6.80 0.88 -15.81
C GLY A 62 7.27 1.93 -14.79
N LYS A 63 6.43 2.36 -13.84
CA LYS A 63 6.75 3.48 -12.95
C LYS A 63 6.33 3.22 -11.51
N VAL A 64 7.04 3.84 -10.59
CA VAL A 64 6.70 3.81 -9.17
C VAL A 64 5.62 4.86 -8.88
N VAL A 65 4.54 4.44 -8.24
CA VAL A 65 3.36 5.26 -7.93
C VAL A 65 3.06 5.14 -6.43
N LEU A 66 2.83 6.28 -5.79
CA LEU A 66 2.31 6.37 -4.43
C LEU A 66 0.79 6.32 -4.49
N CYS A 67 0.20 5.26 -3.93
CA CYS A 67 -1.23 5.12 -3.74
C CYS A 67 -1.60 5.65 -2.36
N VAL A 68 -2.55 6.57 -2.29
CA VAL A 68 -3.05 7.19 -1.06
C VAL A 68 -4.55 6.95 -0.98
N LYS A 69 -4.99 6.36 0.12
CA LYS A 69 -6.37 6.25 0.55
C LYS A 69 -6.54 7.19 1.73
N SER A 70 -7.50 8.09 1.63
CA SER A 70 -7.92 8.98 2.72
C SER A 70 -9.43 8.89 2.90
N THR A 71 -9.87 8.87 4.14
CA THR A 71 -11.28 8.95 4.49
C THR A 71 -11.52 10.26 5.23
N ASP A 72 -12.43 11.07 4.71
CA ASP A 72 -12.84 12.34 5.33
C ASP A 72 -14.37 12.44 5.26
N GLN A 73 -15.03 12.75 6.36
CA GLN A 73 -16.49 12.83 6.48
C GLN A 73 -17.26 11.66 5.80
N ASN A 74 -16.79 10.42 6.00
CA ASN A 74 -17.31 9.19 5.36
C ASN A 74 -17.13 9.07 3.83
N ILE A 75 -16.41 10.00 3.20
CA ILE A 75 -16.05 9.95 1.79
C ILE A 75 -14.66 9.34 1.66
N ILE A 76 -14.57 8.21 0.95
CA ILE A 76 -13.30 7.54 0.65
C ILE A 76 -12.74 8.13 -0.64
N THR A 77 -11.54 8.70 -0.54
CA THR A 77 -10.79 9.22 -1.69
C THR A 77 -9.56 8.37 -1.96
N ASN A 78 -9.36 8.01 -3.22
CA ASN A 78 -8.24 7.20 -3.67
C ASN A 78 -7.44 7.99 -4.71
N LYS A 79 -6.21 8.35 -4.37
CA LYS A 79 -5.31 9.13 -5.23
C LYS A 79 -4.05 8.33 -5.57
N GLU A 80 -3.57 8.50 -6.79
CA GLU A 80 -2.32 7.92 -7.27
C GLU A 80 -1.36 9.03 -7.69
N TYR A 81 -0.17 9.09 -7.09
CA TYR A 81 0.86 10.07 -7.41
C TYR A 81 2.06 9.40 -8.05
N ARG A 82 2.38 9.80 -9.28
CA ARG A 82 3.52 9.27 -10.01
C ARG A 82 4.83 9.82 -9.43
N THR A 83 5.76 8.92 -9.12
CA THR A 83 7.13 9.29 -8.77
C THR A 83 8.00 9.26 -10.03
N LYS A 84 8.83 10.29 -10.22
CA LYS A 84 9.77 10.38 -11.36
C LYS A 84 11.18 9.99 -10.96
N ASN A 85 11.57 10.37 -9.75
CA ASN A 85 12.89 10.15 -9.18
C ASN A 85 12.77 9.93 -7.66
N LYS A 86 13.90 9.62 -7.02
CA LYS A 86 13.97 9.36 -5.58
C LYS A 86 13.50 10.57 -4.76
N GLU A 87 13.96 11.77 -5.09
CA GLU A 87 13.60 13.00 -4.37
C GLU A 87 12.10 13.26 -4.38
N LYS A 88 11.47 13.18 -5.55
CA LYS A 88 10.02 13.36 -5.67
C LYS A 88 9.26 12.26 -4.93
N ALA A 89 9.78 11.03 -4.90
CA ALA A 89 9.19 9.96 -4.10
C ALA A 89 9.25 10.26 -2.59
N MET A 90 10.40 10.76 -2.09
CA MET A 90 10.52 11.15 -0.68
C MET A 90 9.59 12.30 -0.34
N LYS A 91 9.55 13.35 -1.17
CA LYS A 91 8.64 14.48 -1.00
C LYS A 91 7.18 14.05 -0.98
N LEU A 92 6.75 13.19 -1.90
CA LEU A 92 5.38 12.66 -1.91
C LEU A 92 5.06 11.80 -0.67
N ILE A 93 6.03 11.03 -0.16
CA ILE A 93 5.85 10.29 1.10
C ILE A 93 5.67 11.28 2.25
N GLU A 94 6.46 12.34 2.30
CA GLU A 94 6.39 13.37 3.34
C GLU A 94 5.06 14.13 3.28
N ASP A 95 4.65 14.58 2.09
CA ASP A 95 3.41 15.34 1.88
C ASP A 95 2.15 14.53 2.23
N HIS A 96 2.13 13.22 1.92
CA HIS A 96 0.91 12.41 1.95
C HIS A 96 0.91 11.27 2.98
N ALA A 97 2.03 10.96 3.63
CA ALA A 97 2.08 9.98 4.71
C ALA A 97 1.98 10.61 6.10
N ASN A 98 1.58 11.88 6.22
CA ASN A 98 1.31 12.54 7.50
C ASN A 98 0.22 11.82 8.32
N LEU A 99 -0.70 11.14 7.63
CA LEU A 99 -1.76 10.33 8.22
C LEU A 99 -1.26 8.94 8.69
N VAL A 100 0.04 8.64 8.57
CA VAL A 100 0.61 7.32 8.87
C VAL A 100 1.84 7.45 9.78
N ASN A 101 2.00 6.51 10.71
CA ASN A 101 3.12 6.50 11.65
C ASN A 101 4.51 6.42 11.00
N ASP A 102 5.53 6.88 11.72
CA ASP A 102 6.92 6.93 11.24
C ASP A 102 7.47 5.55 10.87
N LYS A 103 7.02 4.51 11.57
CA LYS A 103 7.34 3.11 11.23
C LYS A 103 6.88 2.75 9.82
N SER A 104 5.71 3.24 9.40
CA SER A 104 5.20 3.02 8.04
C SER A 104 5.92 3.89 7.03
N LYS A 105 6.25 5.15 7.36
CA LYS A 105 7.11 6.01 6.52
C LYS A 105 8.45 5.32 6.22
N ASN A 106 9.11 4.79 7.25
CA ASN A 106 10.34 4.02 7.11
C ASN A 106 10.17 2.75 6.25
N ARG A 107 9.03 2.07 6.34
CA ARG A 107 8.71 0.93 5.46
C ARG A 107 8.49 1.36 4.01
N LEU A 108 7.84 2.49 3.76
CA LEU A 108 7.66 3.04 2.41
C LEU A 108 9.01 3.38 1.78
N ILE A 109 9.91 4.03 2.52
CA ILE A 109 11.26 4.34 2.05
C ILE A 109 12.03 3.05 1.69
N LYS A 110 11.99 2.03 2.56
CA LYS A 110 12.59 0.72 2.27
C LYS A 110 11.95 0.05 1.04
N LYS A 111 10.63 0.13 0.90
CA LYS A 111 9.89 -0.42 -0.24
C LYS A 111 10.25 0.29 -1.55
N TYR A 112 10.35 1.63 -1.54
CA TYR A 112 10.81 2.41 -2.68
C TYR A 112 12.19 1.93 -3.16
N LYS A 113 13.17 1.86 -2.25
CA LYS A 113 14.54 1.42 -2.58
C LYS A 113 14.54 0.04 -3.24
N ARG A 114 13.72 -0.89 -2.75
CA ARG A 114 13.58 -2.25 -3.32
C ARG A 114 12.97 -2.23 -4.72
N ILE A 115 11.89 -1.48 -4.92
CA ILE A 115 11.22 -1.38 -6.23
C ILE A 115 12.14 -0.69 -7.24
N ALA A 116 12.79 0.41 -6.85
CA ALA A 116 13.71 1.14 -7.72
C ALA A 116 14.92 0.28 -8.14
N LYS A 117 15.44 -0.58 -7.24
CA LYS A 117 16.49 -1.55 -7.56
C LYS A 117 15.98 -2.63 -8.52
N LEU A 118 14.81 -3.21 -8.26
CA LEU A 118 14.26 -4.31 -9.06
C LEU A 118 13.94 -3.90 -10.50
N TYR A 119 13.38 -2.70 -10.69
CA TYR A 119 12.94 -2.21 -12.00
C TYR A 119 13.89 -1.17 -12.60
N ASN A 120 15.11 -1.07 -12.08
CA ASN A 120 16.15 -0.16 -12.53
C ASN A 120 15.70 1.29 -12.76
N CYS A 121 14.81 1.80 -11.90
CA CYS A 121 14.19 3.12 -12.09
C CYS A 121 15.18 4.29 -12.00
N ASN A 122 16.43 4.04 -11.60
CA ASN A 122 17.50 5.03 -11.50
C ASN A 122 18.39 5.09 -12.75
N ASN A 123 18.38 4.04 -13.59
CA ASN A 123 19.10 4.14 -14.85
C ASN A 123 18.21 4.89 -15.84
N LYS A 124 18.63 6.13 -16.14
CA LYS A 124 18.31 6.76 -17.42
C LYS A 124 18.98 5.96 -18.54
N GLY A 125 18.51 4.74 -18.76
CA GLY A 125 18.85 3.97 -19.96
C GLY A 125 17.95 4.47 -21.07
N ASN A 126 18.54 5.25 -21.98
CA ASN A 126 17.97 5.73 -23.24
C ASN A 126 16.92 4.79 -23.84
N LYS A 127 15.71 5.30 -24.05
CA LYS A 127 14.86 5.02 -25.20
C LYS A 127 14.02 6.25 -25.50
#